data_AF-H5XZV6-F1
#
_entry.id   AF-H5XZV6-F1
#
_cell.length_a   1.000
_cell.length_b   1.000
_cell.length_c   1.000
_cell.angle_alpha   90.00
_cell.angle_beta   90.00
_cell.angle_gamma   90.00
#
_symmetry.space_group_name_H-M   'P 1'
#
loop_
_entity.id
_entity.type
_entity.pdbx_description
1 polymer ?
#
loop_
_entity_poly.entity_id
_entity_poly.type
_entity_poly.pdbx_seq_one_letter_code
_entity_poly.pdbx_strand_id
1 'polypeptide(L)' 'MDTTYYYLTDLNQVGKIEDFVPYLHDKEKGWIVDNDNLLMDRVMGYDGDGIGSSDMVFRADEISGAKAMRLIENG' A
#
# COMPACT_ATOMS: atom_id res chain seq x y z
N MET A 1 -13.64 -10.19 7.69
CA MET A 1 -13.13 -9.08 6.86
C MET A 1 -11.64 -9.23 6.92
N ASP A 2 -11.05 -9.62 5.79
CA ASP A 2 -9.62 -9.82 5.69
C ASP A 2 -9.02 -8.50 5.23
N THR A 3 -8.22 -7.89 6.11
CA THR A 3 -7.55 -6.63 5.84
C THR A 3 -6.06 -6.82 6.01
N THR A 4 -5.30 -6.62 4.94
CA THR A 4 -3.84 -6.62 4.95
C THR A 4 -3.34 -5.19 4.77
N TYR A 5 -2.39 -4.77 5.60
CA TYR A 5 -1.83 -3.42 5.54
C TYR A 5 -0.44 -3.45 4.94
N TYR A 6 -0.12 -2.41 4.16
CA TYR A 6 1.17 -2.25 3.53
C TYR A 6 1.70 -0.84 3.77
N TYR A 7 3.02 -0.71 3.80
CA TYR A 7 3.70 0.57 3.75
C TYR A 7 4.49 0.67 2.45
N LEU A 8 4.13 1.65 1.64
CA LEU A 8 4.82 1.99 0.39
C LEU A 8 5.99 2.90 0.73
N THR A 9 7.20 2.34 0.74
CA THR A 9 8.40 3.02 1.24
C THR A 9 8.85 4.17 0.34
N ASP A 10 8.64 4.04 -0.97
CA ASP A 10 8.96 5.05 -1.98
C ASP A 10 8.00 6.24 -1.96
N LEU A 11 6.74 5.98 -1.61
CA LEU A 11 5.68 7.00 -1.50
C LEU A 11 5.52 7.56 -0.08
N ASN A 12 6.17 6.93 0.91
CA ASN A 12 5.97 7.22 2.34
C ASN A 12 4.47 7.21 2.71
N GLN A 13 3.75 6.19 2.23
CA GLN A 13 2.30 6.14 2.30
C GLN A 13 1.81 4.77 2.79
N VAL A 14 0.75 4.77 3.58
CA VAL A 14 0.12 3.54 4.07
C VAL A 14 -0.98 3.12 3.11
N GLY A 15 -0.98 1.86 2.72
CA GLY A 15 -2.04 1.22 1.95
C GLY A 15 -2.69 0.08 2.73
N LYS A 16 -3.89 -0.32 2.31
CA LYS A 16 -4.53 -1.56 2.76
C LYS A 16 -5.25 -2.24 1.61
N ILE A 17 -5.35 -3.56 1.68
CA ILE A 17 -6.27 -4.36 0.86
C ILE A 17 -7.35 -4.86 1.81
N GLU A 18 -8.59 -4.47 1.56
CA GLU A 18 -9.75 -4.85 2.35
C GLU A 18 -10.78 -5.46 1.42
N ASP A 19 -11.12 -6.73 1.66
CA ASP A 19 -12.03 -7.51 0.81
C ASP A 19 -11.68 -7.41 -0.70
N PHE A 20 -10.39 -7.58 -1.01
CA PHE A 20 -9.78 -7.49 -2.36
C PHE A 20 -9.80 -6.10 -3.01
N VAL A 21 -10.18 -5.05 -2.29
CA VAL A 21 -10.13 -3.67 -2.78
C VAL A 21 -8.90 -2.96 -2.20
N PRO A 22 -7.98 -2.44 -3.04
CA PRO A 22 -6.84 -1.68 -2.58
C PRO A 22 -7.24 -0.24 -2.24
N TYR A 23 -6.72 0.26 -1.13
CA TYR A 23 -6.89 1.62 -0.65
C TYR A 23 -5.54 2.23 -0.28
N LEU A 24 -5.45 3.54 -0.44
CA LEU A 24 -4.35 4.37 0.06
C LEU A 24 -4.89 5.33 1.11
N HIS A 25 -4.09 5.54 2.17
CA HIS A 25 -4.42 6.53 3.17
C HIS A 25 -3.98 7.92 2.70
N ASP A 26 -4.92 8.86 2.72
CA ASP A 26 -4.70 10.29 2.55
C ASP A 26 -4.98 10.98 3.90
N LYS A 27 -4.14 11.94 4.29
CA LYS A 27 -4.25 12.58 5.61
C LYS A 27 -5.50 13.41 5.79
N GLU A 28 -6.03 13.99 4.71
CA GLU A 28 -7.19 14.88 4.76
C GLU A 28 -8.50 14.12 4.51
N LYS A 29 -8.45 13.09 3.66
CA LYS A 29 -9.63 12.37 3.18
C LYS A 29 -9.79 10.97 3.78
N GLY A 30 -8.78 10.47 4.49
CA GLY A 30 -8.76 9.11 5.03
C GLY A 30 -8.48 8.07 3.94
N TRP A 31 -9.15 6.92 4.01
CA TRP A 31 -8.97 5.85 3.03
C TRP A 31 -9.64 6.17 1.70
N ILE A 32 -8.85 6.21 0.63
CA ILE A 32 -9.30 6.40 -0.74
C ILE A 32 -9.02 5.13 -1.53
N VAL A 33 -9.95 4.71 -2.40
CA VAL A 33 -9.71 3.60 -3.34
C VAL A 33 -8.52 3.94 -4.23
N ASP A 34 -7.58 3.00 -4.33
CA ASP A 34 -6.40 3.12 -5.17
C ASP A 34 -6.74 2.81 -6.64
N ASN A 35 -7.29 3.80 -7.35
CA ASN A 35 -7.68 3.65 -8.75
C ASN A 35 -6.47 3.59 -9.71
N ASP A 36 -5.31 4.07 -9.26
CA ASP A 36 -4.07 4.11 -10.05
C ASP A 36 -3.23 2.84 -9.88
N ASN A 37 -3.71 1.88 -9.10
CA ASN A 37 -3.05 0.59 -8.79
C ASN A 37 -1.67 0.73 -8.14
N LEU A 38 -1.36 1.86 -7.50
CA LEU A 38 -0.05 2.11 -6.92
C LEU A 38 0.35 1.03 -5.91
N LEU A 39 -0.58 0.60 -5.05
CA LEU A 39 -0.36 -0.46 -4.06
C LEU A 39 -0.09 -1.79 -4.74
N MET A 40 -0.96 -2.19 -5.66
CA MET A 40 -0.86 -3.49 -6.32
C MET A 40 0.35 -3.58 -7.24
N ASP A 41 0.78 -2.46 -7.84
CA ASP A 41 2.01 -2.40 -8.62
C ASP A 41 3.24 -2.75 -7.78
N ARG A 42 3.34 -2.22 -6.55
CA ARG A 42 4.46 -2.60 -5.67
C ARG A 42 4.31 -4.05 -5.20
N VAL A 43 3.12 -4.45 -4.73
CA VAL A 43 2.88 -5.80 -4.19
C VAL A 43 3.17 -6.89 -5.24
N MET A 44 2.78 -6.66 -6.50
CA MET A 44 2.99 -7.61 -7.61
C MET A 44 4.34 -7.44 -8.30
N GLY A 45 5.08 -6.37 -7.98
CA GLY A 45 6.33 -6.03 -8.63
C GLY A 45 6.16 -5.59 -10.08
N TYR A 46 5.10 -4.85 -10.40
CA TYR A 46 4.85 -4.29 -11.72
C TYR A 46 5.72 -3.05 -11.97
N ASP A 47 6.54 -3.08 -13.01
CA ASP A 47 7.47 -1.99 -13.37
C ASP A 47 7.05 -1.15 -14.58
N GLY A 48 5.89 -1.45 -15.16
CA GLY A 48 5.39 -0.84 -16.40
C GLY A 48 5.50 -1.73 -17.63
N ASP A 49 6.36 -2.76 -17.59
CA ASP A 49 6.53 -3.74 -18.68
C ASP A 49 6.09 -5.16 -18.26
N GLY A 50 6.29 -5.52 -16.98
CA GLY A 50 5.95 -6.85 -16.47
C GLY A 50 5.85 -6.92 -14.95
N ILE A 51 5.45 -8.08 -14.43
CA ILE A 51 5.33 -8.36 -12.99
C ILE A 51 6.54 -9.14 -12.47
N GLY A 52 6.81 -9.03 -11.16
CA GLY A 52 7.90 -9.75 -10.49
C GLY A 52 9.24 -9.00 -10.41
N SER A 53 9.25 -7.70 -10.74
CA SER A 53 10.43 -6.85 -10.52
C SER A 53 10.72 -6.71 -9.03
N SER A 54 11.88 -7.22 -8.59
CA SER A 54 12.25 -7.19 -7.17
C SER A 54 12.38 -5.76 -6.65
N ASP A 55 12.83 -4.82 -7.48
CA ASP A 55 12.92 -3.39 -7.13
C ASP A 55 11.55 -2.80 -6.79
N MET A 56 10.49 -3.23 -7.48
CA MET A 56 9.13 -2.82 -7.18
C MET A 56 8.56 -3.52 -5.94
N VAL A 57 8.82 -4.82 -5.77
CA VAL A 57 8.37 -5.59 -4.59
C VAL A 57 8.96 -5.05 -3.29
N PHE A 58 10.25 -4.68 -3.28
CA PHE A 58 10.90 -4.13 -2.08
C PHE A 58 10.39 -2.73 -1.67
N ARG A 59 9.51 -2.13 -2.48
CA ARG A 59 8.86 -0.85 -2.14
C ARG A 59 7.58 -1.03 -1.34
N ALA A 60 7.04 -2.23 -1.20
CA ALA A 60 5.89 -2.51 -0.35
C ALA A 60 6.24 -3.48 0.79
N ASP A 61 6.22 -2.97 2.02
CA ASP A 61 6.35 -3.78 3.22
C ASP A 61 4.96 -4.14 3.75
N GLU A 62 4.66 -5.43 3.90
CA GLU A 62 3.50 -5.84 4.69
C GLU A 62 3.73 -5.46 6.16
N ILE A 63 2.73 -4.84 6.78
CA ILE A 63 2.79 -4.34 8.15
C ILE A 63 1.57 -4.76 8.95
N SER A 64 1.70 -4.78 10.28
CA SER A 64 0.53 -4.97 11.14
C SER A 64 -0.37 -3.74 11.11
N GLY A 65 -1.67 -3.94 11.34
CA GLY A 65 -2.62 -2.83 11.49
C GLY A 65 -2.20 -1.84 12.57
N ALA A 66 -1.61 -2.31 13.68
CA ALA A 66 -1.09 -1.43 14.73
C ALA A 66 0.07 -0.54 14.24
N LYS A 67 0.96 -1.06 13.38
CA LYS A 67 2.02 -0.26 12.76
C LYS A 67 1.45 0.72 11.73
N ALA A 68 0.44 0.32 10.98
CA ALA A 68 -0.25 1.18 10.02
C ALA A 68 -0.86 2.41 10.70
N MET A 69 -1.60 2.20 11.80
CA MET A 69 -2.20 3.31 12.55
C MET A 69 -1.15 4.24 13.14
N ARG A 70 -0.04 3.70 13.68
CA ARG A 70 1.07 4.54 14.16
C ARG A 70 1.71 5.38 13.06
N LEU A 71 1.83 4.84 11.84
CA LEU A 71 2.39 5.57 10.70
C LEU A 71 1.43 6.68 10.24
N ILE A 72 0.13 6.41 10.27
CA ILE A 72 -0.93 7.40 9.96
C ILE A 72 -0.95 8.52 11.01
N GLU A 73 -0.86 8.21 12.30
CA GLU A 73 -0.91 9.20 13.39
C GLU A 73 0.32 10.10 13.45
N ASN A 74 1.49 9.61 13.02
CA ASN A 74 2.76 10.35 13.06
C ASN A 74 3.13 11.04 11.74
N GLY A 75 2.35 10.82 10.68
CA GLY A 75 2.57 11.43 9.37
C GLY A 75 1.92 12.78 9.29
#